data_AF-A0A0P6VRK9-F1
#
_entry.id   AF-A0A0P6VRK9-F1
#
_cell.length_a   1.000
_cell.length_b   1.000
_cell.length_c   1.000
_cell.angle_alpha   90.00
_cell.angle_beta   90.00
_cell.angle_gamma   90.00
#
_symmetry.space_group_name_H-M   'P 1'
#
loop_
_entity.id
_entity.type
_entity.pdbx_description
1 polymer ?
#
loop_
_entity_poly.entity_id
_entity_poly.type
_entity_poly.pdbx_seq_one_letter_code
_entity_poly.pdbx_strand_id
1 'polypeptide(L)'
;MELAAGLETFAQERGVPLDSGESLIAAVAASRASASLLTGDKRAIEALEDVSNALGLTAQLAGKVVCLEQLMASIGLLRHPVELQTLVCAEVGVDGAMGMAFRCRSKAEVDAEALFEALRSYIDYLRSRAPMLLLPGYFI
;
A
#
# COMPACT_ATOMS: atom_id res chain seq x y z
N MET A 1 4.99 12.34 18.81
CA MET A 1 6.21 11.51 18.92
C MET A 1 5.96 10.31 19.83
N GLU A 2 5.29 10.46 20.98
CA GLU A 2 4.92 9.32 21.85
C GLU A 2 4.14 8.20 21.14
N LEU A 3 3.14 8.54 20.31
CA LEU A 3 2.38 7.52 19.57
C LEU A 3 3.25 6.68 18.62
N ALA A 4 4.21 7.31 17.93
CA ALA A 4 5.13 6.61 17.04
C ALA A 4 6.04 5.65 17.80
N ALA A 5 6.56 6.08 18.95
CA ALA A 5 7.36 5.22 19.82
C ALA A 5 6.54 4.06 20.41
N GLY A 6 5.24 4.28 20.69
CA GLY A 6 4.32 3.23 21.12
C GLY A 6 4.08 2.17 20.03
N LEU A 7 3.87 2.61 18.78
CA LEU A 7 3.75 1.73 17.62
C LEU A 7 5.01 0.89 17.41
N GLU A 8 6.18 1.54 17.42
CA GLU A 8 7.47 0.88 17.19
C GLU A 8 7.81 -0.12 18.31
N THR A 9 7.67 0.29 19.57
CA THR A 9 7.91 -0.59 20.73
C THR A 9 7.05 -1.85 20.63
N PHE A 10 5.76 -1.68 20.37
CA PHE A 10 4.84 -2.80 20.26
C PHE A 10 5.20 -3.72 19.08
N ALA A 11 5.61 -3.14 17.95
CA ALA A 11 6.04 -3.91 16.79
C ALA A 11 7.28 -4.76 17.08
N GLN A 12 8.28 -4.17 17.76
CA GLN A 12 9.50 -4.85 18.17
C GLN A 12 9.21 -5.99 19.16
N GLU A 13 8.36 -5.75 20.16
CA GLU A 13 7.96 -6.77 21.14
C GLU A 13 7.25 -7.96 20.49
N ARG A 14 6.50 -7.73 19.41
CA ARG A 14 5.77 -8.75 18.64
C ARG A 14 6.58 -9.36 17.50
N GLY A 15 7.76 -8.81 17.20
CA GLY A 15 8.56 -9.20 16.04
C GLY A 15 7.85 -8.98 14.70
N VAL A 16 6.95 -7.99 14.61
CA VAL A 16 6.24 -7.66 13.37
C VAL A 16 6.99 -6.60 12.57
N PRO A 17 6.92 -6.62 11.23
CA PRO A 17 7.72 -5.76 10.36
C PRO A 17 7.09 -4.36 10.25
N LEU A 18 7.32 -3.53 11.27
CA LEU A 18 6.98 -2.11 11.26
C LEU A 18 8.20 -1.34 11.79
N ASP A 19 8.82 -0.51 10.94
CA ASP A 19 10.01 0.25 11.33
C ASP A 19 9.67 1.62 11.95
N SER A 20 10.70 2.34 12.38
CA SER A 20 10.55 3.69 12.98
C SER A 20 9.94 4.71 12.02
N GLY A 21 10.22 4.62 10.71
CA GLY A 21 9.68 5.51 9.69
C GLY A 21 8.21 5.26 9.44
N GLU A 22 7.82 4.00 9.27
CA GLU A 22 6.44 3.58 9.10
C GLU A 22 5.60 3.87 10.35
N SER A 23 6.16 3.64 11.54
CA SER A 23 5.55 4.01 12.81
C SER A 23 5.29 5.51 12.91
N LEU A 24 6.21 6.34 12.44
CA LEU A 24 6.05 7.79 12.42
C LEU A 24 4.94 8.22 11.47
N ILE A 25 4.92 7.70 10.23
CA ILE A 25 3.90 8.05 9.23
C ILE A 25 2.52 7.56 9.71
N ALA A 26 2.44 6.36 10.29
CA ALA A 26 1.21 5.82 10.85
C ALA A 26 0.69 6.69 12.01
N ALA A 27 1.58 7.12 12.92
CA ALA A 27 1.20 8.04 13.98
C ALA A 27 0.65 9.38 13.43
N VAL A 28 1.24 9.91 12.35
CA VAL A 28 0.74 11.11 11.67
C VAL A 28 -0.63 10.87 11.06
N ALA A 29 -0.84 9.74 10.36
CA ALA A 29 -2.13 9.37 9.77
C ALA A 29 -3.22 9.18 10.83
N ALA A 30 -2.90 8.57 11.96
CA ALA A 30 -3.82 8.41 13.08
C ALA A 30 -4.19 9.75 13.73
N SER A 31 -3.23 10.67 13.83
CA SER A 31 -3.41 11.96 14.53
C SER A 31 -4.08 13.04 13.69
N ARG A 32 -4.09 12.91 12.36
CA ARG A 32 -4.62 13.92 11.44
C ARG A 32 -5.78 13.35 10.63
N ALA A 33 -6.91 14.04 10.64
CA ALA A 33 -8.13 13.58 9.96
C ALA A 33 -7.93 13.37 8.44
N SER A 34 -7.16 14.25 7.79
CA SER A 34 -6.99 14.27 6.33
C SER A 34 -5.70 13.61 5.83
N ALA A 35 -4.93 12.95 6.69
CA ALA A 35 -3.66 12.35 6.29
C ALA A 35 -3.84 10.87 5.95
N SER A 36 -3.43 10.48 4.75
CA SER A 36 -3.29 9.08 4.35
C SER A 36 -1.83 8.64 4.46
N LEU A 37 -1.62 7.36 4.77
CA LEU A 37 -0.32 6.71 4.70
C LEU A 37 -0.22 6.00 3.36
N LEU A 38 0.84 6.27 2.60
CA LEU A 38 1.15 5.53 1.38
C LEU A 38 2.38 4.67 1.61
N THR A 39 2.30 3.38 1.29
CA THR A 39 3.45 2.46 1.37
C THR A 39 3.37 1.36 0.30
N GLY A 40 4.53 0.92 -0.15
CA GLY A 40 4.68 -0.30 -0.96
C GLY A 40 5.01 -1.54 -0.13
N ASP A 41 5.36 -1.41 1.15
CA ASP A 41 5.67 -2.56 2.00
C ASP A 41 4.37 -3.23 2.48
N LYS A 42 4.04 -4.33 1.83
CA LYS A 42 2.87 -5.17 2.16
C LYS A 42 2.93 -5.69 3.59
N ARG A 43 4.13 -6.02 4.06
CA ARG A 43 4.33 -6.59 5.39
C ARG A 43 4.05 -5.54 6.47
N ALA A 44 4.40 -4.29 6.21
CA ALA A 44 4.08 -3.17 7.09
C ALA A 44 2.58 -2.88 7.16
N ILE A 45 1.86 -3.01 6.05
CA ILE A 45 0.40 -2.87 6.03
C ILE A 45 -0.25 -3.94 6.93
N GLU A 46 0.16 -5.20 6.78
CA GLU A 46 -0.33 -6.30 7.62
C GLU A 46 0.04 -6.10 9.09
N ALA A 47 1.29 -5.73 9.38
CA ALA A 47 1.74 -5.43 10.74
C ALA A 47 0.91 -4.29 11.34
N LEU A 48 0.64 -3.24 10.58
CA LEU A 48 -0.10 -2.08 11.07
C LEU A 48 -1.56 -2.42 11.40
N GLU A 49 -2.20 -3.34 10.68
CA GLU A 49 -3.54 -3.84 11.05
C GLU A 49 -3.49 -4.44 12.47
N ASP A 50 -2.56 -5.38 12.71
CA ASP A 50 -2.41 -6.04 14.01
C ASP A 50 -2.06 -5.06 15.13
N VAL A 51 -1.08 -4.18 14.91
CA VAL A 51 -0.65 -3.18 15.89
C VAL A 51 -1.79 -2.18 16.17
N SER A 52 -2.48 -1.71 15.14
CA SER A 52 -3.57 -0.75 15.31
C SER A 52 -4.73 -1.32 16.13
N ASN A 53 -5.05 -2.59 15.92
CA ASN A 53 -6.08 -3.29 16.69
C ASN A 53 -5.67 -3.40 18.16
N ALA A 54 -4.44 -3.85 18.41
CA ALA A 54 -3.97 -4.02 19.79
C ALA A 54 -3.82 -2.71 20.58
N LEU A 55 -3.52 -1.60 19.91
CA LEU A 55 -3.37 -0.29 20.53
C LEU A 55 -4.66 0.56 20.50
N GLY A 56 -5.77 0.03 19.96
CA GLY A 56 -7.04 0.76 19.87
C GLY A 56 -7.02 1.93 18.89
N LEU A 57 -6.19 1.84 17.85
CA LEU A 57 -6.00 2.85 16.80
C LEU A 57 -6.75 2.53 15.49
N THR A 58 -7.42 1.39 15.42
CA THR A 58 -8.11 0.94 14.18
C THR A 58 -9.08 1.99 13.66
N ALA A 59 -9.88 2.63 14.52
CA ALA A 59 -10.84 3.64 14.09
C ALA A 59 -10.16 4.89 13.50
N GLN A 60 -8.99 5.26 14.01
CA GLN A 60 -8.22 6.42 13.58
C GLN A 60 -7.48 6.18 12.27
N LEU A 61 -7.17 4.91 11.96
CA LEU A 61 -6.42 4.49 10.78
C LEU A 61 -7.29 3.83 9.71
N ALA A 62 -8.55 3.49 10.03
CA ALA A 62 -9.46 2.84 9.10
C ALA A 62 -9.60 3.65 7.80
N GLY A 63 -9.39 2.97 6.68
CA GLY A 63 -9.46 3.59 5.36
C GLY A 63 -8.36 4.62 5.05
N LYS A 64 -7.27 4.70 5.83
CA LYS A 64 -6.20 5.70 5.60
C LYS A 64 -4.95 5.15 4.94
N VAL A 65 -4.82 3.84 4.82
CA VAL A 65 -3.65 3.21 4.20
C VAL A 65 -3.89 3.03 2.71
N VAL A 66 -2.96 3.52 1.90
CA VAL A 66 -2.95 3.41 0.45
C VAL A 66 -1.76 2.54 0.07
N CYS A 67 -2.02 1.37 -0.51
CA CYS A 67 -0.93 0.56 -1.04
C CYS A 67 -0.46 1.07 -2.42
N LEU A 68 0.74 0.67 -2.83
CA LEU A 68 1.29 1.02 -4.15
C LEU A 68 0.34 0.63 -5.29
N GLU A 69 -0.33 -0.54 -5.19
CA GLU A 69 -1.26 -0.99 -6.22
C GLU A 69 -2.49 -0.09 -6.37
N GLN A 70 -3.01 0.46 -5.26
CA GLN A 70 -4.11 1.43 -5.32
C GLN A 70 -3.67 2.72 -6.00
N LEU A 71 -2.46 3.21 -5.69
CA LEU A 71 -1.90 4.37 -6.38
C LEU A 71 -1.75 4.09 -7.89
N MET A 72 -1.18 2.96 -8.26
CA MET A 72 -0.94 2.61 -9.66
C MET A 72 -2.23 2.39 -10.45
N ALA A 73 -3.24 1.77 -9.83
CA ALA A 73 -4.58 1.67 -10.43
C ALA A 73 -5.18 3.06 -10.66
N SER A 74 -5.02 3.98 -9.70
CA SER A 74 -5.52 5.36 -9.82
C SER A 74 -4.84 6.12 -10.95
N ILE A 75 -3.51 5.97 -11.09
CA ILE A 75 -2.77 6.54 -12.22
C ILE A 75 -3.23 5.91 -13.54
N GLY A 76 -3.49 4.61 -13.56
CA GLY A 76 -4.01 3.89 -14.72
C GLY A 76 -5.42 4.32 -15.15
N LEU A 77 -6.23 4.87 -14.25
CA LEU A 77 -7.51 5.48 -14.59
C LEU A 77 -7.35 6.83 -15.31
N LEU A 78 -6.20 7.49 -15.14
CA LEU A 78 -5.91 8.81 -15.68
C LEU A 78 -4.98 8.77 -16.92
N ARG A 79 -4.33 7.63 -17.18
CA ARG A 79 -3.33 7.48 -18.26
C ARG A 79 -3.61 6.24 -19.10
N HIS A 80 -3.18 6.28 -20.36
CA HIS A 80 -3.26 5.11 -21.22
C HIS A 80 -2.35 3.97 -20.67
N PRO A 81 -2.84 2.71 -20.57
CA PRO A 81 -2.07 1.61 -19.97
C PRO A 81 -0.70 1.37 -20.59
N VAL A 82 -0.58 1.51 -21.91
CA VAL A 82 0.69 1.33 -22.64
C VAL A 82 1.70 2.45 -22.32
N GLU A 83 1.24 3.68 -22.13
CA GLU A 83 2.12 4.78 -21.71
C GLU A 83 2.63 4.55 -20.29
N LEU A 84 1.74 4.14 -19.38
CA LEU A 84 2.10 3.84 -18.00
C LEU A 84 3.06 2.64 -17.93
N GLN A 85 2.82 1.59 -18.72
CA GLN A 85 3.72 0.46 -18.88
C GLN A 85 5.11 0.91 -19.30
N THR A 86 5.20 1.77 -20.33
CA THR A 86 6.49 2.27 -20.84
C THR A 86 7.27 3.00 -19.75
N LEU A 87 6.61 3.84 -18.96
CA LEU A 87 7.24 4.59 -17.87
C LEU A 87 7.68 3.66 -16.72
N VAL A 88 6.81 2.74 -16.30
CA VAL A 88 7.10 1.80 -15.21
C VAL A 88 8.24 0.84 -15.57
N CYS A 89 8.22 0.31 -16.80
CA CYS A 89 9.19 -0.68 -17.25
C CYS A 89 10.55 -0.08 -17.64
N ALA A 90 10.65 1.25 -17.75
CA ALA A 90 11.93 1.94 -17.92
C ALA A 90 12.74 2.01 -16.60
N GLU A 91 12.09 1.81 -15.45
CA GLU A 91 12.76 1.86 -14.14
C GLU A 91 13.49 0.54 -13.84
N VAL A 92 14.81 0.63 -13.64
CA VAL A 92 15.68 -0.54 -13.40
C VAL A 92 15.35 -1.21 -12.06
N GLY A 93 14.92 -0.41 -11.08
CA GLY A 93 14.53 -0.87 -9.74
C GLY A 93 13.03 -1.09 -9.55
N VAL A 94 12.27 -1.33 -10.63
CA VAL A 94 10.81 -1.49 -10.53
C VAL A 94 10.44 -2.58 -9.52
N ASP A 95 9.44 -2.29 -8.69
CA ASP A 95 8.89 -3.27 -7.74
C ASP A 95 8.50 -4.57 -8.46
N GLY A 96 8.72 -5.71 -7.82
CA GLY A 96 8.49 -7.02 -8.42
C GLY A 96 7.03 -7.26 -8.82
N ALA A 97 6.08 -6.83 -7.99
CA ALA A 97 4.65 -6.94 -8.30
C ALA A 97 4.28 -5.99 -9.45
N MET A 98 4.84 -4.78 -9.47
CA MET A 98 4.65 -3.84 -10.57
C MET A 98 5.23 -4.37 -11.88
N GLY A 99 6.46 -4.90 -11.86
CA GLY A 99 7.09 -5.49 -13.03
C GLY A 99 6.31 -6.68 -13.60
N MET A 100 5.60 -7.44 -12.75
CA MET A 100 4.68 -8.49 -13.18
C MET A 100 3.37 -7.92 -13.76
N ALA A 101 2.71 -7.00 -13.05
CA ALA A 101 1.45 -6.39 -13.49
C ALA A 101 1.60 -5.66 -14.84
N PHE A 102 2.70 -4.91 -15.00
CA PHE A 102 3.03 -4.19 -16.24
C PHE A 102 3.82 -5.03 -17.27
N ARG A 103 4.05 -6.32 -17.00
CA ARG A 103 4.71 -7.24 -17.94
C ARG A 103 6.07 -6.74 -18.44
N CYS A 104 6.89 -6.11 -17.59
CA CYS A 104 8.13 -5.44 -18.01
C CYS A 104 9.21 -6.37 -18.58
N ARG A 105 9.07 -7.69 -18.39
CA ARG A 105 9.93 -8.72 -18.99
C ARG A 105 9.35 -9.34 -20.26
N SER A 106 8.21 -8.85 -20.74
CA SER A 106 7.54 -9.29 -21.96
C SER A 106 7.67 -8.23 -23.05
N LYS A 107 7.60 -8.66 -24.32
CA LYS A 107 7.50 -7.76 -25.48
C LYS A 107 6.04 -7.38 -25.81
N ALA A 108 5.07 -7.97 -25.12
CA ALA A 108 3.66 -7.72 -25.37
C ALA A 108 3.20 -6.48 -24.60
N GLU A 109 2.40 -5.66 -25.27
CA GLU A 109 1.69 -4.56 -24.63
C GLU A 109 0.78 -5.08 -23.52
N VAL A 110 0.61 -4.28 -22.48
CA VAL A 110 -0.35 -4.57 -21.42
C VAL A 110 -1.74 -4.19 -21.90
N ASP A 111 -2.68 -5.12 -21.75
CA ASP A 111 -4.09 -4.84 -21.90
C ASP A 111 -4.63 -4.16 -20.64
N ALA A 112 -5.56 -3.21 -20.80
CA ALA A 112 -6.10 -2.43 -19.69
C ALA A 112 -6.79 -3.34 -18.65
N GLU A 113 -7.66 -4.24 -19.12
CA GLU A 113 -8.43 -5.13 -18.27
C GLU A 113 -7.51 -6.07 -17.50
N ALA A 114 -6.53 -6.66 -18.19
CA ALA A 114 -5.52 -7.51 -17.58
C ALA A 114 -4.67 -6.78 -16.53
N LEU A 115 -4.28 -5.52 -16.78
CA LEU A 115 -3.54 -4.71 -15.82
C LEU A 115 -4.37 -4.47 -14.55
N PHE A 116 -5.61 -4.02 -14.70
CA PHE A 116 -6.49 -3.74 -13.56
C PHE A 116 -6.85 -5.01 -12.80
N GLU A 117 -7.02 -6.15 -13.47
CA GLU A 117 -7.22 -7.45 -12.83
C GLU A 117 -6.00 -7.85 -11.99
N ALA A 118 -4.79 -7.70 -12.53
CA ALA A 118 -3.56 -8.00 -11.80
C ALA A 118 -3.40 -7.10 -10.56
N LEU A 119 -3.61 -5.78 -10.70
CA LEU A 119 -3.55 -4.84 -9.57
C LEU A 119 -4.62 -5.15 -8.53
N ARG A 120 -5.86 -5.44 -8.96
CA ARG A 120 -6.96 -5.82 -8.07
C ARG A 120 -6.65 -7.08 -7.28
N SER A 121 -6.03 -8.08 -7.89
CA SER A 121 -5.63 -9.31 -7.20
C SER A 121 -4.72 -9.03 -5.99
N TYR A 122 -3.74 -8.14 -6.13
CA TYR A 122 -2.88 -7.73 -5.03
C TYR A 122 -3.62 -6.89 -3.97
N ILE A 123 -4.52 -6.01 -4.39
CA ILE A 123 -5.35 -5.20 -3.47
C ILE A 123 -6.26 -6.12 -2.64
N ASP A 124 -6.91 -7.10 -3.27
CA ASP A 124 -7.80 -8.03 -2.60
C ASP A 124 -7.03 -8.96 -1.64
N TYR A 125 -5.82 -9.37 -2.01
CA TYR A 125 -4.91 -10.04 -1.09
C TYR A 125 -4.65 -9.19 0.16
N LEU A 126 -4.26 -7.92 -0.01
CA LEU A 126 -4.02 -7.01 1.12
C LEU A 126 -5.28 -6.77 1.95
N ARG A 127 -6.45 -6.60 1.34
CA ARG A 127 -7.73 -6.45 2.06
C ARG A 127 -8.07 -7.67 2.91
N SER A 128 -7.69 -8.88 2.48
CA SER A 128 -7.90 -10.09 3.28
C SER A 128 -7.02 -10.15 4.54
N ARG A 129 -5.91 -9.39 4.55
CA ARG A 129 -4.91 -9.38 5.62
C ARG A 129 -4.96 -8.12 6.49
N ALA A 130 -5.41 -7.01 5.91
CA ALA A 130 -5.61 -5.72 6.55
C ALA A 130 -7.02 -5.18 6.20
N PRO A 131 -8.09 -5.81 6.74
CA PRO A 131 -9.47 -5.54 6.33
C PRO A 131 -9.98 -4.15 6.70
N MET A 132 -9.38 -3.47 7.69
CA MET A 132 -9.87 -2.19 8.18
C MET A 132 -9.08 -1.01 7.62
N LEU A 133 -7.78 -1.19 7.39
CA LEU A 133 -6.87 -0.06 7.16
C LEU A 133 -6.84 0.46 5.73
N LEU A 134 -7.03 -0.40 4.72
CA LEU A 134 -6.93 0.03 3.33
C LEU A 134 -8.02 1.03 2.96
N LEU A 135 -7.64 2.07 2.20
CA LEU A 135 -8.57 3.03 1.61
C LEU A 135 -9.67 2.29 0.81
N PRO A 136 -10.95 2.64 0.98
CA PRO A 136 -12.01 2.11 0.14
C PRO A 136 -11.77 2.49 -1.33
N GLY A 137 -11.82 1.51 -2.24
CA GLY A 137 -11.62 1.77 -3.68
C GLY A 137 -10.16 2.08 -4.05
N TYR A 138 -9.97 3.14 -4.83
CA TYR A 138 -8.68 3.62 -5.36
C TYR A 138 -8.35 5.02 -4.82
N PHE A 139 -7.10 5.45 -4.94
CA PHE A 139 -6.59 6.74 -4.47
C PHE A 139 -6.83 7.84 -5.51
N ILE A 140 -8.01 8.48 -5.46
CA ILE A 140 -8.45 9.54 -6.38
C ILE A 140 -8.93 10.76 -5.61
#